data_AF-A0A1G3G7T9-F1
#
_entry.id   AF-A0A1G3G7T9-F1
#
_cell.length_a   1.000
_cell.length_b   1.000
_cell.length_c   1.000
_cell.angle_alpha   90.00
_cell.angle_beta   90.00
_cell.angle_gamma   90.00
#
_symmetry.space_group_name_H-M   'P 1'
#
loop_
_entity.id
_entity.type
_entity.pdbx_description
1 polymer ?
#
loop_
_entity_poly.entity_id
_entity_poly.type
_entity_poly.pdbx_seq_one_letter_code
_entity_poly.pdbx_strand_id
1 'polypeptide(L)' 'MKVKVGAYSSVVGGSVHIHEDDGRFAGQIAIMCNTDTLRDPALQKAMCEVMAKALSQFFAAAKAVQHG' A
#
# COMPACT_ATOMS: atom_id res chain seq x y z
N MET A 1 8.58 8.74 30.46
CA MET A 1 8.22 8.26 29.11
C MET A 1 8.40 6.74 29.11
N LYS A 2 7.39 5.95 28.74
CA LYS A 2 7.50 4.47 28.66
C LYS A 2 7.30 4.03 27.22
N VAL A 3 8.29 3.35 26.66
CA VAL A 3 8.23 2.70 25.35
C VAL A 3 8.06 1.21 25.59
N LYS A 4 7.09 0.57 24.94
CA LYS A 4 6.89 -0.88 24.94
C LYS A 4 6.92 -1.38 23.50
N VAL A 5 7.69 -2.44 23.26
CA VAL A 5 7.61 -3.21 22.01
C VAL A 5 6.28 -3.96 22.03
N GLY A 6 5.41 -3.67 21.06
CA GLY A 6 4.16 -4.40 20.87
C GLY A 6 4.48 -5.85 20.47
N ALA A 7 3.79 -6.82 21.08
CA ALA A 7 3.93 -8.22 20.70
C ALA A 7 3.61 -8.38 19.21
N TYR A 8 4.55 -8.91 18.42
CA TYR A 8 4.31 -9.29 17.03
C TYR A 8 3.27 -10.42 17.03
N SER A 9 2.03 -10.06 16.80
CA SER A 9 0.89 -10.96 16.69
C SER A 9 0.38 -10.86 15.26
N SER A 10 0.86 -11.74 14.37
CA SER A 10 0.20 -12.05 13.08
C SER A 10 -0.25 -10.84 12.25
N VAL A 11 0.56 -9.77 12.18
CA VAL A 11 0.29 -8.68 11.23
C VAL A 11 0.53 -9.23 9.83
N VAL A 12 -0.53 -9.73 9.20
CA VAL A 12 -0.57 -10.00 7.77
C VAL A 12 -0.92 -8.67 7.13
N GLY A 13 -0.02 -8.15 6.32
CA GLY A 13 -0.17 -6.86 5.66
C GLY A 13 0.02 -7.00 4.17
N GLY A 14 -1.06 -6.80 3.41
CA GLY A 14 -0.99 -6.47 2.00
C GLY A 14 -0.21 -5.17 1.81
N SER A 15 0.48 -5.05 0.68
CA SER A 15 1.13 -3.80 0.29
C SER A 15 0.89 -3.51 -1.18
N VAL A 16 1.02 -2.23 -1.54
CA VAL A 16 1.08 -1.78 -2.93
C VAL A 16 2.51 -1.37 -3.21
N HIS A 17 3.16 -2.05 -4.14
CA HIS A 17 4.49 -1.69 -4.62
C HIS A 17 4.38 -0.59 -5.66
N ILE A 18 5.25 0.40 -5.54
CA ILE A 18 5.37 1.52 -6.47
C ILE A 18 6.69 1.33 -7.21
N HIS A 19 6.60 1.35 -8.54
CA HIS A 19 7.74 1.23 -9.43
C HIS A 19 7.85 2.49 -10.29
N GLU A 20 9.08 2.90 -10.56
CA GLU A 20 9.40 3.87 -11.59
C GLU A 20 9.11 3.29 -12.98
N ASP A 21 9.12 4.13 -14.02
CA ASP A 21 8.84 3.72 -15.40
C ASP A 21 9.88 2.74 -15.97
N ASP A 22 11.10 2.77 -15.43
CA ASP A 22 12.18 1.83 -15.76
C ASP A 22 12.06 0.48 -15.02
N GLY A 23 10.98 0.29 -14.25
CA GLY A 23 10.71 -0.91 -13.47
C GLY A 23 11.41 -0.97 -12.11
N ARG A 24 12.27 0.02 -11.78
CA ARG A 24 12.94 0.08 -10.48
C ARG A 24 11.92 0.28 -9.37
N PHE A 25 12.08 -0.45 -8.27
CA PHE A 25 11.25 -0.29 -7.08
C PHE A 25 11.49 1.10 -6.45
N ALA A 26 10.45 1.92 -6.39
CA ALA A 26 10.48 3.25 -5.81
C ALA A 26 10.09 3.22 -4.32
N GLY A 27 9.23 2.29 -3.92
CA GLY A 27 8.76 2.15 -2.55
C GLY A 27 7.48 1.33 -2.43
N GLN A 28 6.89 1.30 -1.23
CA GLN A 28 5.63 0.60 -0.99
C GLN A 28 4.75 1.32 0.03
N ILE A 29 3.43 1.10 -0.08
CA ILE A 29 2.46 1.43 0.95
C ILE A 29 2.02 0.14 1.61
N ALA A 30 2.25 0.01 2.91
CA ALA A 30 1.91 -1.19 3.69
C ALA A 30 0.63 -0.98 4.51
N ILE A 31 -0.25 -1.98 4.48
CA ILE A 31 -1.44 -2.02 5.32
C ILE A 31 -1.11 -2.84 6.57
N MET A 32 -1.33 -2.27 7.75
CA MET A 32 -1.17 -2.97 9.03
C MET A 32 -2.50 -3.00 9.77
N CYS A 33 -3.08 -4.19 9.88
CA CYS A 33 -4.38 -4.38 10.51
C CYS A 33 -4.31 -5.42 11.64
N ASN A 34 -5.04 -5.16 12.72
CA ASN A 34 -4.96 -5.95 13.96
C ASN A 34 -6.17 -6.88 14.17
N THR A 35 -7.34 -6.54 13.60
CA THR A 35 -8.59 -7.30 13.81
C THR A 35 -8.81 -8.32 12.70
N ASP A 36 -9.46 -9.43 13.02
CA ASP A 36 -9.80 -10.46 12.02
C ASP A 36 -10.60 -9.92 10.84
N THR A 37 -11.50 -8.97 11.08
CA THR A 37 -12.26 -8.28 10.04
C THR A 37 -11.36 -7.68 8.95
N LEU A 38 -10.21 -7.12 9.34
CA LEU A 38 -9.28 -6.46 8.42
C LEU A 38 -8.05 -7.32 8.09
N ARG A 39 -7.92 -8.50 8.69
CA ARG A 39 -6.87 -9.49 8.37
C ARG A 39 -7.29 -10.48 7.27
N ASP A 40 -8.55 -10.44 6.84
CA ASP A 40 -9.02 -11.27 5.74
C ASP A 40 -8.19 -11.03 4.47
N PRO A 41 -7.55 -12.07 3.90
CA PRO A 41 -6.68 -11.92 2.74
C PRO A 41 -7.38 -11.37 1.51
N ALA A 42 -8.65 -11.73 1.28
CA ALA A 42 -9.41 -11.26 0.12
C ALA A 42 -9.74 -9.78 0.26
N LEU A 43 -10.14 -9.33 1.45
CA LEU A 43 -10.36 -7.92 1.75
C LEU A 43 -9.07 -7.12 1.60
N GLN A 44 -7.94 -7.57 2.15
CA GLN A 44 -6.67 -6.86 2.02
C GLN A 44 -6.22 -6.76 0.55
N LYS A 45 -6.43 -7.82 -0.25
CA LYS A 45 -6.19 -7.77 -1.70
C LYS A 45 -7.06 -6.71 -2.37
N ALA A 46 -8.37 -6.69 -2.07
CA ALA A 46 -9.29 -5.70 -2.61
C ALA A 46 -8.89 -4.26 -2.23
N MET A 47 -8.45 -4.04 -0.98
CA MET A 47 -7.93 -2.74 -0.54
C MET A 47 -6.67 -2.35 -1.32
N CYS A 48 -5.72 -3.28 -1.51
CA CYS A 48 -4.53 -3.04 -2.33
C CYS A 48 -4.88 -2.69 -3.78
N GLU A 49 -5.85 -3.38 -4.39
CA GLU A 49 -6.27 -3.12 -5.77
C GLU A 49 -6.91 -1.72 -5.92
N VAL A 50 -7.74 -1.30 -4.95
CA VAL A 50 -8.32 0.05 -4.92
C VAL A 50 -7.22 1.11 -4.83
N MET A 51 -6.27 0.93 -3.92
CA MET A 51 -5.13 1.85 -3.75
C MET A 51 -4.25 1.89 -5.00
N ALA A 52 -3.91 0.74 -5.58
CA ALA A 52 -3.12 0.65 -6.80
C ALA A 52 -3.80 1.42 -7.94
N LYS A 53 -5.11 1.22 -8.14
CA LYS A 53 -5.88 1.94 -9.17
C LYS A 53 -5.85 3.45 -8.94
N ALA A 54 -6.10 3.91 -7.72
CA ALA A 54 -6.10 5.34 -7.40
C ALA A 54 -4.73 5.98 -7.62
N LEU A 55 -3.65 5.31 -7.20
CA LEU A 55 -2.28 5.78 -7.40
C LEU A 55 -1.91 5.82 -8.88
N SER A 56 -2.24 4.79 -9.65
CA SER A 56 -2.01 4.78 -11.10
C SER A 56 -2.72 5.94 -11.79
N GLN A 57 -3.97 6.24 -11.42
CA GLN A 57 -4.71 7.39 -11.95
C GLN A 57 -4.04 8.72 -11.57
N PHE A 58 -3.63 8.87 -10.31
CA PHE A 58 -2.95 10.06 -9.82
C PHE A 58 -1.64 10.31 -10.56
N PHE A 59 -0.78 9.30 -10.69
CA PHE A 59 0.51 9.45 -11.38
C PHE A 59 0.35 9.69 -12.89
N ALA A 60 -0.62 9.05 -13.54
CA ALA A 60 -0.93 9.32 -14.94
C ALA A 60 -1.36 10.79 -15.15
N ALA A 61 -2.22 11.31 -14.28
CA ALA A 61 -2.64 12.71 -14.33
C ALA A 61 -1.48 13.68 -14.06
N ALA A 62 -0.63 13.39 -13.07
CA ALA A 62 0.54 14.20 -12.76
C ALA A 62 1.52 14.31 -13.93
N LYS A 63 1.78 13.19 -14.64
CA LYS A 63 2.63 13.19 -15.84
C LYS A 63 2.02 14.00 -16.99
N ALA A 64 0.71 13.93 -17.18
CA ALA A 64 0.03 14.71 -18.22
C ALA A 64 0.17 16.22 -18.01
N VAL A 65 0.21 16.70 -16.76
CA VAL A 65 0.42 18.12 -16.43
C VAL A 65 1.89 18.54 -16.62
N GLN A 66 2.84 17.64 -16.35
CA GLN A 66 4.28 17.95 -16.47
C GLN A 66 4.77 17.98 -17.93
N HIS A 67 4.03 17.39 -18.86
CA HIS A 67 4.40 17.31 -20.28
C HIS A 67 3.42 18.04 -21.23
N GLY A 68 2.49 18.84 -20.68
CA GLY A 68 1.52 19.65 -21.41
C GLY A 68 1.89 21.12 -21.51
#